data_AF-A0AA36HX36-F1
#
_entry.id   AF-A0AA36HX36-F1
#
_cell.length_a   1.000
_cell.length_b   1.000
_cell.length_c   1.000
_cell.angle_alpha   90.00
_cell.angle_beta   90.00
_cell.angle_gamma   90.00
#
_symmetry.space_group_name_H-M   'P 1'
#
loop_
_entity.id
_entity.type
_entity.pdbx_description
1 polymer ?
#
loop_
_entity_poly.entity_id
_entity_poly.type
_entity_poly.pdbx_seq_one_letter_code
_entity_poly.pdbx_strand_id
1 'polypeptide(L)'
;MEEEDRELLEAVYQEDFVALDGAWRIRVELGCVLVLRLGAKYPEEAPEVALELEPWPAHGDALVRRLEDLRPLWAGDCLQWVESVIAECKAARDASECKAATEAEAPEPEASSVPLTASTARAAERSLLEAGFAACGPGLFSASDRGVTVELQEELTVTVDGVDAEDLGDWSAMQLSADAENFGSRLLEWVAAQRSPEPGFLEDAEESSGPDFLPSPEELGVKRDRGLLVYTWGKALRKHAPGDSEHNFNAGILNGRGGGADLKSMNGLWDEVQSNVASCGLFPRWISMVCAKVEHSDLKCISINCTKGRHRSVAAAEILKKTYYPQATVKHLTIY
;
A
#
# COMPACT_ATOMS: atom_id res chain seq x y z
N MET A 1 -24.86 -32.17 -27.70
CA MET A 1 -24.49 -31.65 -26.39
C MET A 1 -22.98 -31.76 -26.20
N GLU A 2 -22.36 -32.94 -26.32
CA GLU A 2 -20.88 -33.05 -26.26
C GLU A 2 -20.14 -32.10 -27.23
N GLU A 3 -20.54 -32.04 -28.50
CA GLU A 3 -19.92 -31.14 -29.48
C GLU A 3 -20.21 -29.65 -29.20
N GLU A 4 -21.38 -29.33 -28.65
CA GLU A 4 -21.79 -27.96 -28.32
C GLU A 4 -21.03 -27.43 -27.09
N ASP A 5 -20.90 -28.26 -26.05
CA ASP A 5 -20.09 -27.96 -24.87
C ASP A 5 -18.60 -27.82 -25.24
N ARG A 6 -18.10 -28.66 -26.16
CA ARG A 6 -16.73 -28.54 -26.69
C ARG A 6 -16.50 -27.20 -27.37
N GLU A 7 -17.36 -26.82 -28.31
CA GLU A 7 -17.27 -25.54 -29.03
C GLU A 7 -17.36 -24.35 -28.08
N LEU A 8 -18.21 -24.44 -27.06
CA LEU A 8 -18.34 -23.41 -26.03
C LEU A 8 -17.05 -23.26 -25.21
N LEU A 9 -16.49 -24.35 -24.72
CA LEU A 9 -15.23 -24.33 -23.94
C LEU A 9 -14.05 -23.86 -24.80
N GLU A 10 -13.98 -24.26 -26.08
CA GLU A 10 -12.96 -23.80 -27.01
C GLU A 10 -13.06 -22.28 -27.26
N ALA A 11 -14.27 -21.73 -27.37
CA ALA A 11 -14.48 -20.29 -27.51
C ALA A 11 -14.10 -19.50 -26.25
N VAL A 12 -14.38 -20.03 -25.05
CA VAL A 12 -14.11 -19.37 -23.77
C VAL A 12 -12.63 -19.43 -23.41
N TYR A 13 -12.01 -20.59 -23.51
CA TYR A 13 -10.65 -20.84 -23.01
C TYR A 13 -9.57 -20.82 -24.09
N GLN A 14 -9.93 -20.82 -25.38
CA GLN A 14 -9.00 -20.67 -26.50
C GLN A 14 -7.80 -21.64 -26.39
N GLU A 15 -6.56 -21.13 -26.40
CA GLU A 15 -5.33 -21.92 -26.32
C GLU A 15 -5.17 -22.71 -25.02
N ASP A 16 -5.95 -22.36 -23.98
CA ASP A 16 -5.94 -23.06 -22.70
C ASP A 16 -6.85 -24.30 -22.71
N PHE A 17 -7.66 -24.52 -23.74
CA PHE A 17 -8.48 -25.72 -23.90
C PHE A 17 -7.91 -26.70 -24.92
N VAL A 18 -7.85 -27.97 -24.54
CA VAL A 18 -7.45 -29.07 -25.42
C VAL A 18 -8.44 -30.22 -25.27
N ALA A 19 -9.19 -30.52 -26.34
CA ALA A 19 -10.01 -31.72 -26.44
C ALA A 19 -9.17 -32.90 -26.94
N LEU A 20 -9.12 -33.96 -26.13
CA LEU A 20 -8.54 -35.27 -26.46
C LEU A 20 -9.65 -36.31 -26.56
N ASP A 21 -9.32 -37.48 -27.11
CA ASP A 21 -10.26 -38.59 -27.22
C ASP A 21 -10.73 -39.05 -25.82
N GLY A 22 -11.98 -38.74 -25.47
CA GLY A 22 -12.59 -39.04 -24.18
C GLY A 22 -12.17 -38.15 -23.00
N ALA A 23 -11.39 -37.09 -23.22
CA ALA A 23 -11.00 -36.17 -22.14
C ALA A 23 -10.79 -34.74 -22.62
N TRP A 24 -11.27 -33.78 -21.84
CA TRP A 24 -11.00 -32.35 -22.06
C TRP A 24 -10.03 -31.83 -21.03
N ARG A 25 -9.10 -30.98 -21.45
CA ARG A 25 -8.08 -30.37 -20.61
C ARG A 25 -8.22 -28.87 -20.67
N ILE A 26 -8.33 -28.23 -19.51
CA ILE A 26 -8.42 -26.77 -19.38
C ILE A 26 -7.26 -26.34 -18.52
N ARG A 27 -6.32 -25.60 -19.09
CA ARG A 27 -5.30 -24.90 -18.32
C ARG A 27 -6.01 -23.78 -17.58
N VAL A 28 -5.98 -23.86 -16.27
CA VAL A 28 -6.48 -22.80 -15.40
C VAL A 28 -5.30 -21.95 -14.98
N GLU A 29 -5.56 -20.74 -14.50
CA GLU A 29 -4.50 -19.91 -13.90
C GLU A 29 -3.69 -20.75 -12.90
N LEU A 30 -2.37 -20.53 -12.85
CA LEU A 30 -1.42 -21.08 -11.86
C LEU A 30 -0.76 -22.42 -12.20
N GLY A 31 -0.75 -22.78 -13.48
CA GLY A 31 -0.05 -23.99 -13.94
C GLY A 31 -0.78 -25.29 -13.60
N CYS A 32 -2.04 -25.20 -13.14
CA CYS A 32 -2.91 -26.33 -12.95
C CYS A 32 -3.63 -26.66 -14.25
N VAL A 33 -3.84 -27.95 -14.53
CA VAL A 33 -4.65 -28.41 -15.65
C VAL A 33 -5.84 -29.19 -15.10
N LEU A 34 -7.04 -28.67 -15.34
CA LEU A 34 -8.29 -29.35 -15.07
C LEU A 34 -8.53 -30.38 -16.18
N VAL A 35 -8.70 -31.64 -15.81
CA VAL A 35 -8.97 -32.74 -16.75
C VAL A 35 -10.37 -33.27 -16.49
N LEU A 36 -11.22 -33.19 -17.50
CA LEU A 36 -12.58 -33.71 -17.51
C LEU A 36 -12.60 -34.98 -18.34
N ARG A 37 -12.78 -36.15 -17.72
CA ARG A 37 -12.93 -37.41 -18.44
C ARG A 37 -14.40 -37.65 -18.74
N LEU A 38 -14.74 -37.69 -20.01
CA LEU A 38 -16.11 -37.85 -20.46
C LEU A 38 -16.48 -39.33 -20.43
N GLY A 39 -17.51 -39.68 -19.66
CA GLY A 39 -18.07 -41.02 -19.66
C GLY A 39 -18.95 -41.27 -20.89
N ALA A 40 -19.25 -42.52 -21.18
CA ALA A 40 -20.17 -42.91 -22.27
C ALA A 40 -21.61 -42.39 -22.11
N LYS A 41 -21.95 -41.84 -20.94
CA LYS A 41 -23.25 -41.24 -20.60
C LYS A 41 -23.14 -39.73 -20.35
N TYR A 42 -22.10 -39.09 -20.87
CA TYR A 42 -22.07 -37.64 -20.90
C TYR A 42 -23.08 -37.17 -21.96
N PRO A 43 -23.96 -36.19 -21.65
CA PRO A 43 -23.95 -35.26 -20.51
C PRO A 43 -24.87 -35.66 -19.34
N GLU A 44 -25.58 -36.80 -19.42
CA GLU A 44 -26.51 -37.23 -18.38
C GLU A 44 -25.83 -37.50 -17.03
N GLU A 45 -24.57 -37.94 -17.06
CA GLU A 45 -23.71 -38.08 -15.89
C GLU A 45 -22.55 -37.05 -15.94
N ALA A 46 -22.22 -36.48 -14.78
CA ALA A 46 -21.13 -35.54 -14.64
C ALA A 46 -19.80 -36.17 -15.09
N PRO A 47 -18.92 -35.44 -15.81
CA PRO A 47 -17.60 -35.94 -16.16
C PRO A 47 -16.78 -36.19 -14.89
N GLU A 48 -15.86 -37.16 -14.96
CA GLU A 48 -14.90 -37.39 -13.87
C GLU A 48 -13.83 -36.31 -13.90
N VAL A 49 -13.57 -35.68 -12.74
CA VAL A 49 -12.61 -34.58 -12.62
C VAL A 49 -11.29 -35.08 -12.08
N ALA A 50 -10.20 -34.67 -12.73
CA ALA A 50 -8.88 -34.74 -12.17
C ALA A 50 -8.18 -33.38 -12.28
N LEU A 51 -7.28 -33.10 -11.35
CA LEU A 51 -6.33 -32.00 -11.46
C LEU A 51 -4.95 -32.58 -11.75
N GLU A 52 -4.28 -32.03 -12.75
CA GLU A 52 -2.86 -32.26 -12.97
C GLU A 52 -2.09 -31.01 -12.53
N LEU A 53 -1.14 -31.20 -11.63
CA LEU A 53 -0.35 -30.13 -11.01
C LEU A 53 1.13 -30.48 -11.16
N GLU A 54 1.92 -29.61 -11.78
CA GLU A 54 3.39 -29.75 -11.85
C GLU A 54 4.10 -28.48 -11.35
N PRO A 55 4.71 -28.51 -10.14
CA PRO A 55 4.72 -29.57 -9.14
C PRO A 55 3.40 -29.68 -8.33
N TRP A 56 3.11 -30.85 -7.75
CA TRP A 56 1.96 -31.04 -6.86
C TRP A 56 2.11 -30.17 -5.59
N PRO A 57 1.21 -29.21 -5.33
CA PRO A 57 1.29 -28.35 -4.15
C PRO A 57 0.98 -29.14 -2.89
N ALA A 58 1.49 -28.68 -1.74
CA ALA A 58 1.28 -29.30 -0.43
C ALA A 58 -0.21 -29.45 -0.02
N HIS A 59 -1.12 -28.75 -0.70
CA HIS A 59 -2.56 -28.78 -0.46
C HIS A 59 -3.37 -29.38 -1.61
N GLY A 60 -2.73 -30.01 -2.62
CA GLY A 60 -3.41 -30.59 -3.78
C GLY A 60 -4.51 -31.59 -3.40
N ASP A 61 -4.29 -32.42 -2.38
CA ASP A 61 -5.27 -33.43 -1.93
C ASP A 61 -6.54 -32.81 -1.32
N ALA A 62 -6.40 -31.68 -0.64
CA ALA A 62 -7.55 -30.96 -0.07
C ALA A 62 -8.39 -30.32 -1.17
N LEU A 63 -7.73 -29.79 -2.21
CA LEU A 63 -8.41 -29.25 -3.38
C LEU A 63 -9.15 -30.34 -4.15
N VAL A 64 -8.51 -31.50 -4.41
CA VAL A 64 -9.16 -32.65 -5.06
C VAL A 64 -10.42 -33.10 -4.31
N ARG A 65 -10.39 -33.15 -2.97
CA ARG A 65 -11.59 -33.47 -2.18
C ARG A 65 -12.71 -32.45 -2.35
N ARG A 66 -12.39 -31.16 -2.38
CA ARG A 66 -13.39 -30.10 -2.63
C ARG A 66 -14.00 -30.21 -4.02
N LEU A 67 -13.22 -30.61 -5.03
CA LEU A 67 -13.76 -30.82 -6.37
C LEU A 67 -14.76 -31.98 -6.42
N GLU A 68 -14.55 -33.04 -5.64
CA GLU A 68 -15.56 -34.10 -5.48
C GLU A 68 -16.85 -33.57 -4.83
N ASP A 69 -16.76 -32.60 -3.91
CA ASP A 69 -17.95 -31.96 -3.31
C ASP A 69 -18.74 -31.10 -4.30
N LEU A 70 -18.12 -30.66 -5.41
CA LEU A 70 -18.80 -29.94 -6.49
C LEU A 70 -19.51 -30.87 -7.48
N ARG A 71 -19.20 -32.17 -7.48
CA ARG A 71 -19.80 -33.13 -8.42
C ARG A 71 -21.33 -33.25 -8.30
N PRO A 72 -21.95 -33.24 -7.10
CA PRO A 72 -23.40 -33.23 -6.96
C PRO A 72 -24.09 -31.96 -7.48
N LEU A 73 -23.33 -30.88 -7.72
CA LEU A 73 -23.85 -29.62 -8.28
C LEU A 73 -23.96 -29.66 -9.81
N TRP A 74 -23.53 -30.75 -10.46
CA TRP A 74 -23.72 -30.95 -11.88
C TRP A 74 -25.20 -30.94 -12.26
N ALA A 75 -25.58 -29.99 -13.11
CA ALA A 75 -26.95 -29.84 -13.61
C ALA A 75 -27.05 -30.02 -15.14
N GLY A 76 -26.02 -30.58 -15.77
CA GLY A 76 -25.93 -30.71 -17.24
C GLY A 76 -25.38 -29.45 -17.95
N ASP A 77 -24.92 -28.44 -17.20
CA ASP A 77 -24.26 -27.25 -17.74
C ASP A 77 -22.75 -27.34 -17.51
N CYS A 78 -22.01 -27.63 -18.58
CA CYS A 78 -20.56 -27.85 -18.50
C CYS A 78 -19.80 -26.58 -18.12
N LEU A 79 -20.11 -25.47 -18.77
CA LEU A 79 -19.37 -24.22 -18.60
C LEU A 79 -19.55 -23.68 -17.18
N GLN A 80 -20.79 -23.58 -16.70
CA GLN A 80 -21.07 -23.07 -15.36
C GLN A 80 -20.36 -23.91 -14.28
N TRP A 81 -20.33 -25.22 -14.48
CA TRP A 81 -19.69 -26.13 -13.53
C TRP A 81 -18.15 -26.02 -13.58
N VAL A 82 -17.55 -25.90 -14.77
CA VAL A 82 -16.11 -25.62 -14.93
C VAL A 82 -15.73 -24.31 -14.26
N GLU A 83 -16.51 -23.24 -14.44
CA GLU A 83 -16.28 -21.96 -13.79
C GLU A 83 -16.33 -22.07 -12.26
N SER A 84 -17.25 -22.88 -11.73
CA SER A 84 -17.35 -23.16 -10.29
C SER A 84 -16.12 -23.89 -9.75
N VAL A 85 -15.61 -24.87 -10.51
CA VAL A 85 -14.37 -25.59 -10.20
C VAL A 85 -13.18 -24.63 -10.19
N ILE A 86 -13.08 -23.73 -11.18
CA ILE A 86 -12.02 -22.71 -11.26
C ILE A 86 -12.09 -21.75 -10.07
N ALA A 87 -13.28 -21.31 -9.70
CA ALA A 87 -13.49 -20.41 -8.56
C ALA A 87 -13.03 -21.03 -7.24
N GLU A 88 -13.34 -22.31 -6.98
CA GLU A 88 -12.84 -23.03 -5.81
C GLU A 88 -11.31 -23.20 -5.82
N CYS A 89 -10.72 -23.46 -6.98
CA CYS A 89 -9.26 -23.51 -7.13
C CYS A 89 -8.60 -22.17 -6.73
N LYS A 90 -9.18 -21.04 -7.16
CA LYS A 90 -8.71 -19.70 -6.79
C LYS A 90 -8.85 -19.45 -5.28
N ALA A 91 -10.02 -19.75 -4.71
CA ALA A 91 -10.28 -19.55 -3.28
C ALA A 91 -9.37 -20.41 -2.38
N ALA A 92 -9.09 -21.66 -2.76
CA ALA A 92 -8.19 -22.53 -2.01
C ALA A 92 -6.75 -22.02 -1.99
N ARG A 93 -6.28 -21.42 -3.09
CA ARG A 93 -4.97 -20.77 -3.15
C ARG A 93 -4.93 -19.53 -2.28
N ASP A 94 -5.89 -18.62 -2.39
CA ASP A 94 -5.89 -17.39 -1.60
C ASP A 94 -5.86 -17.71 -0.10
N ALA A 95 -6.61 -18.75 0.31
CA ALA A 95 -6.58 -19.26 1.68
C ALA A 95 -5.22 -19.87 2.07
N SER A 96 -4.54 -20.57 1.14
CA SER A 96 -3.20 -21.13 1.35
C SER A 96 -2.12 -20.05 1.41
N GLU A 97 -2.19 -19.00 0.57
CA GLU A 97 -1.26 -17.87 0.61
C GLU A 97 -1.45 -17.05 1.89
N CYS A 98 -2.69 -16.85 2.35
CA CYS A 98 -2.95 -16.27 3.67
C CYS A 98 -2.40 -17.11 4.83
N LYS A 99 -2.46 -18.46 4.72
CA LYS A 99 -1.89 -19.38 5.73
C LYS A 99 -0.37 -19.46 5.69
N ALA A 100 0.23 -19.52 4.51
CA ALA A 100 1.67 -19.49 4.34
C ALA A 100 2.26 -18.16 4.82
N ALA A 101 1.53 -17.05 4.65
CA ALA A 101 1.87 -15.75 5.22
C ALA A 101 1.72 -15.68 6.76
N THR A 102 1.03 -16.64 7.39
CA THR A 102 0.87 -16.71 8.86
C THR A 102 1.73 -17.80 9.51
N GLU A 103 2.22 -18.81 8.78
CA GLU A 103 3.03 -19.92 9.31
C GLU A 103 4.52 -19.89 8.90
N ALA A 104 4.89 -19.21 7.82
CA ALA A 104 6.23 -18.66 7.78
C ALA A 104 6.26 -17.61 8.90
N GLU A 105 7.25 -17.64 9.81
CA GLU A 105 7.60 -16.45 10.58
C GLU A 105 7.84 -15.35 9.56
N ALA A 106 6.79 -14.60 9.23
CA ALA A 106 6.93 -13.32 8.58
C ALA A 106 7.95 -12.61 9.46
N PRO A 107 9.09 -12.15 8.92
CA PRO A 107 10.02 -11.37 9.71
C PRO A 107 9.16 -10.34 10.41
N GLU A 108 9.14 -10.38 11.75
CA GLU A 108 8.34 -9.45 12.53
C GLU A 108 8.59 -8.08 11.90
N PRO A 109 7.53 -7.39 11.42
CA PRO A 109 7.71 -6.17 10.65
C PRO A 109 8.64 -5.30 11.47
N GLU A 110 9.86 -5.07 10.96
CA GLU A 110 10.93 -4.47 11.74
C GLU A 110 10.37 -3.21 12.38
N ALA A 111 10.22 -3.26 13.70
CA ALA A 111 9.62 -2.17 14.44
C ALA A 111 10.49 -0.94 14.19
N SER A 112 9.92 0.08 13.55
CA SER A 112 10.66 1.30 13.30
C SER A 112 10.83 2.03 14.63
N SER A 113 12.08 2.14 15.08
CA SER A 113 12.44 2.75 16.35
C SER A 113 13.14 4.09 16.14
N VAL A 114 12.85 5.06 17.01
CA VAL A 114 13.47 6.40 16.98
C VAL A 114 14.28 6.61 18.26
N PRO A 115 15.60 6.84 18.20
CA PRO A 115 16.42 7.00 19.39
C PRO A 115 16.01 8.25 20.19
N LEU A 116 15.93 8.13 21.51
CA LEU A 116 15.50 9.19 22.40
C LEU A 116 16.63 9.69 23.31
N THR A 117 16.66 11.00 23.53
CA THR A 117 17.38 11.55 24.69
C THR A 117 16.49 11.47 25.92
N ALA A 118 17.08 11.42 27.13
CA ALA A 118 16.31 11.41 28.38
C ALA A 118 15.40 12.66 28.55
N SER A 119 15.76 13.81 27.98
CA SER A 119 14.89 14.98 27.94
C SER A 119 13.72 14.80 26.99
N THR A 120 13.97 14.30 25.77
CA THR A 120 12.93 14.05 24.77
C THR A 120 11.94 12.99 25.24
N ALA A 121 12.44 11.90 25.86
CA ALA A 121 11.61 10.83 26.39
C ALA A 121 10.62 11.34 27.45
N ARG A 122 11.11 12.14 28.43
CA ARG A 122 10.25 12.72 29.47
C ARG A 122 9.22 13.71 28.92
N ALA A 123 9.60 14.50 27.91
CA ALA A 123 8.67 15.42 27.25
C ALA A 123 7.56 14.66 26.50
N ALA A 124 7.93 13.61 25.74
CA ALA A 124 7.00 12.77 25.01
C ALA A 124 6.07 11.97 25.95
N GLU A 125 6.59 11.39 27.03
CA GLU A 125 5.80 10.71 28.07
C GLU A 125 4.72 11.63 28.64
N ARG A 126 5.10 12.84 29.07
CA ARG A 126 4.14 13.82 29.59
C ARG A 126 3.09 14.18 28.53
N SER A 127 3.53 14.40 27.28
CA SER A 127 2.64 14.72 26.16
C SER A 127 1.61 13.62 25.88
N LEU A 128 2.01 12.35 25.93
CA LEU A 128 1.11 11.20 25.75
C LEU A 128 0.05 11.14 26.83
N LEU A 129 0.43 11.33 28.10
CA LEU A 129 -0.50 11.35 29.22
C LEU A 129 -1.51 12.51 29.10
N GLU A 130 -1.03 13.70 28.76
CA GLU A 130 -1.87 14.89 28.55
C GLU A 130 -2.84 14.72 27.37
N ALA A 131 -2.41 14.00 26.32
CA ALA A 131 -3.25 13.66 25.17
C ALA A 131 -4.29 12.56 25.45
N GLY A 132 -4.27 11.96 26.64
CA GLY A 132 -5.27 10.96 27.08
C GLY A 132 -4.86 9.50 26.86
N PHE A 133 -3.58 9.21 26.56
CA PHE A 133 -3.10 7.82 26.54
C PHE A 133 -3.14 7.22 27.94
N ALA A 134 -3.54 5.95 28.05
CA ALA A 134 -3.45 5.17 29.27
C ALA A 134 -2.05 4.57 29.43
N ALA A 135 -1.42 4.75 30.59
CA ALA A 135 -0.18 4.05 30.93
C ALA A 135 -0.47 2.58 31.26
N CYS A 136 0.08 1.66 30.48
CA CYS A 136 -0.12 0.21 30.63
C CYS A 136 1.09 -0.49 31.29
N GLY A 137 2.20 0.21 31.47
CA GLY A 137 3.43 -0.26 32.10
C GLY A 137 4.54 0.78 32.02
N PRO A 138 5.73 0.51 32.58
CA PRO A 138 6.88 1.41 32.44
C PRO A 138 7.20 1.66 30.97
N GLY A 139 7.08 2.91 30.52
CA GLY A 139 7.31 3.31 29.13
C GLY A 139 6.24 2.86 28.13
N LEU A 140 5.17 2.17 28.55
CA LEU A 140 4.13 1.67 27.65
C LEU A 140 2.84 2.47 27.78
N PHE A 141 2.39 3.07 26.68
CA PHE A 141 1.22 3.91 26.60
C PHE A 141 0.27 3.41 25.51
N SER A 142 -1.04 3.43 25.76
CA SER A 142 -2.05 2.98 24.81
C SER A 142 -3.21 3.94 24.70
N ALA A 143 -3.62 4.24 23.47
CA ALA A 143 -4.92 4.82 23.14
C ALA A 143 -5.71 3.75 22.39
N SER A 144 -6.21 2.75 23.13
CA SER A 144 -6.77 1.52 22.56
C SER A 144 -8.03 1.77 21.72
N ASP A 145 -8.84 2.76 22.06
CA ASP A 145 -10.00 3.20 21.26
C ASP A 145 -9.59 3.78 19.90
N ARG A 146 -8.33 4.21 19.79
CA ARG A 146 -7.69 4.71 18.57
C ARG A 146 -6.72 3.71 17.97
N GLY A 147 -6.59 2.50 18.51
CA GLY A 147 -5.66 1.49 17.98
C GLY A 147 -4.23 2.03 17.85
N VAL A 148 -3.76 2.73 18.89
CA VAL A 148 -2.39 3.27 18.98
C VAL A 148 -1.71 2.74 20.22
N THR A 149 -0.49 2.23 20.07
CA THR A 149 0.40 1.84 21.16
C THR A 149 1.74 2.53 20.99
N VAL A 150 2.27 3.05 22.08
CA VAL A 150 3.56 3.74 22.11
C VAL A 150 4.41 3.11 23.20
N GLU A 151 5.60 2.66 22.82
CA GLU A 151 6.63 2.19 23.73
C GLU A 151 7.79 3.20 23.75
N LEU A 152 8.13 3.65 24.95
CA LEU A 152 9.02 4.77 25.24
C LEU A 152 10.11 4.27 26.18
N GLN A 153 11.18 3.73 25.59
CA GLN A 153 12.37 3.28 26.31
C GLN A 153 13.59 4.13 25.90
N GLU A 154 14.73 3.51 25.63
CA GLU A 154 15.88 4.17 24.99
C GLU A 154 15.55 4.59 23.54
N GLU A 155 14.59 3.88 22.94
CA GLU A 155 14.02 4.18 21.63
C GLU A 155 12.49 4.30 21.75
N LEU A 156 11.91 5.12 20.88
CA LEU A 156 10.48 5.24 20.69
C LEU A 156 10.04 4.24 19.62
N THR A 157 9.09 3.38 19.96
CA THR A 157 8.37 2.54 19.00
C THR A 157 6.91 2.93 19.02
N VAL A 158 6.33 3.18 17.84
CA VAL A 158 4.90 3.51 17.69
C VAL A 158 4.25 2.48 16.79
N THR A 159 3.13 1.93 17.26
CA THR A 159 2.27 1.03 16.50
C THR A 159 0.91 1.68 16.32
N VAL A 160 0.42 1.71 15.09
CA VAL A 160 -0.93 2.20 14.76
C VAL A 160 -1.59 1.19 13.83
N ASP A 161 -2.80 0.74 14.16
CA ASP A 161 -3.50 -0.25 13.34
C ASP A 161 -3.67 0.25 11.90
N GLY A 162 -3.24 -0.58 10.94
CA GLY A 162 -3.36 -0.33 9.51
C GLY A 162 -2.35 0.68 8.94
N VAL A 163 -1.36 1.10 9.72
CA VAL A 163 -0.30 2.02 9.30
C VAL A 163 1.04 1.30 9.24
N ASP A 164 1.81 1.61 8.21
CA ASP A 164 3.14 1.06 7.98
C ASP A 164 4.16 1.60 8.99
N ALA A 165 4.98 0.71 9.57
CA ALA A 165 5.92 1.08 10.63
C ALA A 165 7.00 2.07 10.17
N GLU A 166 7.46 1.98 8.92
CA GLU A 166 8.44 2.92 8.35
C GLU A 166 7.87 4.34 8.32
N ASP A 167 6.62 4.48 7.86
CA ASP A 167 5.91 5.76 7.81
C ASP A 167 5.74 6.35 9.22
N LEU A 168 5.51 5.51 10.24
CA LEU A 168 5.43 5.94 11.64
C LEU A 168 6.78 6.42 12.17
N GLY A 169 7.86 5.69 11.92
CA GLY A 169 9.19 6.08 12.40
C GLY A 169 9.66 7.42 11.85
N ASP A 170 9.51 7.63 10.54
CA ASP A 170 9.82 8.90 9.88
C ASP A 170 8.99 10.05 10.46
N TRP A 171 7.69 9.82 10.62
CA TRP A 171 6.77 10.79 11.21
C TRP A 171 7.16 11.12 12.65
N SER A 172 7.45 10.11 13.47
CA SER A 172 7.79 10.24 14.88
C SER A 172 9.11 11.00 15.07
N ALA A 173 10.15 10.64 14.32
CA ALA A 173 11.43 11.34 14.32
C ALA A 173 11.27 12.82 13.93
N MET A 174 10.45 13.08 12.91
CA MET A 174 10.08 14.44 12.56
C MET A 174 9.36 15.11 13.73
N GLN A 175 8.26 14.60 14.27
CA GLN A 175 7.53 15.29 15.34
C GLN A 175 8.35 15.57 16.59
N LEU A 176 9.09 14.57 17.09
CA LEU A 176 9.93 14.71 18.27
C LEU A 176 11.00 15.79 18.14
N SER A 177 11.59 15.94 16.94
CA SER A 177 12.63 16.94 16.70
C SER A 177 12.10 18.38 16.64
N ALA A 178 10.80 18.61 16.38
CA ALA A 178 10.23 19.95 16.52
C ALA A 178 9.77 20.21 17.93
N ASP A 179 8.99 19.28 18.47
CA ASP A 179 8.14 19.58 19.61
C ASP A 179 7.68 18.29 20.28
N ALA A 180 8.56 17.75 21.13
CA ALA A 180 8.25 16.57 21.93
C ALA A 180 7.15 16.83 22.98
N GLU A 181 6.87 18.09 23.33
CA GLU A 181 5.85 18.43 24.33
C GLU A 181 4.42 18.30 23.76
N ASN A 182 4.26 18.40 22.45
CA ASN A 182 2.99 18.19 21.75
C ASN A 182 2.96 16.90 20.92
N PHE A 183 3.84 15.94 21.21
CA PHE A 183 3.92 14.68 20.48
C PHE A 183 2.62 13.86 20.55
N GLY A 184 2.06 13.66 21.74
CA GLY A 184 0.91 12.79 21.96
C GLY A 184 -0.36 13.29 21.28
N SER A 185 -0.65 14.59 21.37
CA SER A 185 -1.81 15.19 20.72
C SER A 185 -1.69 15.13 19.20
N ARG A 186 -0.52 15.49 18.65
CA ARG A 186 -0.26 15.41 17.20
C ARG A 186 -0.33 13.99 16.66
N LEU A 187 0.07 12.98 17.44
CA LEU A 187 -0.07 11.58 17.07
C LEU A 187 -1.54 11.20 16.89
N LEU A 188 -2.40 11.55 17.85
CA LEU A 188 -3.83 11.25 17.75
C LEU A 188 -4.50 12.01 16.60
N GLU A 189 -4.17 13.28 16.38
CA GLU A 189 -4.65 14.08 15.25
C GLU A 189 -4.24 13.47 13.92
N TRP A 190 -2.97 13.07 13.78
CA TRP A 190 -2.48 12.43 12.58
C TRP A 190 -3.16 11.09 12.32
N VAL A 191 -3.32 10.23 13.33
CA VAL A 191 -4.03 8.95 13.20
C VAL A 191 -5.49 9.17 12.80
N ALA A 192 -6.16 10.16 13.38
CA ALA A 192 -7.53 10.51 12.99
C ALA A 192 -7.60 10.94 11.51
N ALA A 193 -6.65 11.77 11.06
CA ALA A 193 -6.58 12.22 9.67
C ALA A 193 -6.31 11.07 8.68
N GLN A 194 -5.52 10.06 9.07
CA GLN A 194 -5.26 8.88 8.23
C GLN A 194 -6.49 7.97 8.08
N ARG A 195 -7.38 7.96 9.08
CA ARG A 195 -8.55 7.06 9.13
C ARG A 195 -9.87 7.70 8.73
N SER A 196 -9.92 9.01 8.53
CA SER A 196 -11.16 9.69 8.15
C SER A 196 -11.74 9.10 6.85
N PRO A 197 -12.99 8.60 6.87
CA PRO A 197 -13.68 8.15 5.66
C PRO A 197 -14.10 9.34 4.78
N GLU A 198 -14.33 10.50 5.40
CA GLU A 198 -14.62 11.75 4.70
C GLU A 198 -13.30 12.45 4.36
N PRO A 199 -13.02 12.64 3.06
CA PRO A 199 -11.86 13.36 2.61
C PRO A 199 -12.09 14.86 2.85
N GLY A 200 -11.78 15.35 4.04
CA GLY A 200 -11.89 16.79 4.30
C GLY A 200 -11.56 17.15 5.74
N PHE A 201 -10.77 18.20 5.88
CA PHE A 201 -10.59 18.92 7.13
C PHE A 201 -11.95 19.43 7.65
N LEU A 202 -12.06 19.62 8.96
CA LEU A 202 -13.20 20.30 9.59
C LEU A 202 -13.47 21.61 8.81
N GLU A 203 -14.72 21.84 8.41
CA GLU A 203 -15.18 22.92 7.51
C GLU A 203 -14.96 24.37 8.05
N ASP A 204 -14.21 24.56 9.13
CA ASP A 204 -14.17 25.83 9.87
C ASP A 204 -12.88 26.67 9.67
N ALA A 205 -11.98 26.29 8.75
CA ALA A 205 -10.82 27.13 8.40
C ALA A 205 -11.08 27.88 7.09
N GLU A 206 -11.33 29.19 7.16
CA GLU A 206 -11.44 30.07 5.99
C GLU A 206 -10.25 29.81 5.03
N GLU A 207 -10.58 29.29 3.85
CA GLU A 207 -9.63 28.78 2.85
C GLU A 207 -8.74 29.89 2.30
N SER A 208 -7.54 30.04 2.88
CA SER A 208 -6.40 30.59 2.13
C SER A 208 -5.97 29.53 1.11
N SER A 209 -6.66 29.50 -0.02
CA SER A 209 -6.51 28.53 -1.13
C SER A 209 -5.34 28.89 -2.05
N GLY A 210 -4.17 29.18 -1.48
CA GLY A 210 -2.94 29.45 -2.21
C GLY A 210 -1.72 28.81 -1.56
N PRO A 211 -0.61 28.61 -2.28
CA PRO A 211 0.66 28.14 -1.71
C PRO A 211 1.31 29.15 -0.74
N ASP A 212 0.61 30.25 -0.43
CA ASP A 212 1.09 31.37 0.39
C ASP A 212 1.39 30.95 1.84
N PHE A 213 0.90 29.79 2.29
CA PHE A 213 1.24 29.23 3.60
C PHE A 213 2.52 28.36 3.60
N LEU A 214 3.07 28.06 2.42
CA LEU A 214 4.33 27.34 2.31
C LEU A 214 5.50 28.32 2.55
N PRO A 215 6.58 27.87 3.21
CA PRO A 215 7.78 28.69 3.36
C PRO A 215 8.31 29.04 1.97
N SER A 216 8.69 30.30 1.79
CA SER A 216 9.24 30.79 0.52
C SER A 216 10.60 30.15 0.23
N PRO A 217 11.00 30.00 -1.04
CA PRO A 217 12.33 29.53 -1.40
C PRO A 217 13.46 30.38 -0.79
N GLU A 218 13.24 31.68 -0.63
CA GLU A 218 14.16 32.62 -0.02
C GLU A 218 14.35 32.34 1.48
N GLU A 219 13.27 32.08 2.21
CA GLU A 219 13.31 31.69 3.63
C GLU A 219 14.07 30.37 3.84
N LEU A 220 13.94 29.42 2.91
CA LEU A 220 14.63 28.14 2.96
C LEU A 220 16.06 28.17 2.41
N GLY A 221 16.52 29.31 1.84
CA GLY A 221 17.84 29.43 1.23
C GLY A 221 18.03 28.55 -0.01
N VAL A 222 16.95 28.28 -0.76
CA VAL A 222 16.96 27.39 -1.92
C VAL A 222 17.62 28.05 -3.14
N LYS A 223 18.49 27.29 -3.81
CA LYS A 223 19.11 27.70 -5.09
C LYS A 223 18.21 27.35 -6.26
N ARG A 224 17.31 28.27 -6.64
CA ARG A 224 16.26 28.04 -7.66
C ARG A 224 16.80 27.71 -9.06
N ASP A 225 18.04 28.07 -9.35
CA ASP A 225 18.72 27.80 -10.63
C ASP A 225 19.38 26.41 -10.67
N ARG A 226 19.40 25.66 -9.55
CA ARG A 226 19.95 24.31 -9.51
C ARG A 226 19.13 23.35 -10.38
N GLY A 227 19.81 22.63 -11.27
CA GLY A 227 19.29 21.42 -11.87
C GLY A 227 19.25 20.28 -10.85
N LEU A 228 18.04 19.80 -10.53
CA LEU A 228 17.80 18.66 -9.63
C LEU A 228 17.06 17.57 -10.39
N LEU A 229 17.53 16.32 -10.34
CA LEU A 229 16.79 15.17 -10.84
C LEU A 229 15.95 14.58 -9.70
N VAL A 230 14.64 14.44 -9.91
CA VAL A 230 13.70 13.94 -8.90
C VAL A 230 12.97 12.73 -9.45
N TYR A 231 13.15 11.58 -8.84
CA TYR A 231 12.36 10.39 -9.15
C TYR A 231 11.16 10.27 -8.22
N THR A 232 10.00 9.86 -8.74
CA THR A 232 8.88 9.45 -7.89
C THR A 232 8.57 7.98 -8.10
N TRP A 233 8.34 7.24 -7.02
CA TRP A 233 8.08 5.80 -7.10
C TRP A 233 7.17 5.30 -5.99
N GLY A 234 6.77 4.03 -6.07
CA GLY A 234 5.86 3.36 -5.15
C GLY A 234 6.49 2.14 -4.50
N LYS A 235 6.54 2.07 -3.16
CA LYS A 235 7.16 0.94 -2.42
C LYS A 235 6.44 -0.40 -2.64
N ALA A 236 5.14 -0.38 -2.91
CA ALA A 236 4.38 -1.57 -3.27
C ALA A 236 4.69 -2.09 -4.69
N LEU A 237 5.24 -1.24 -5.58
CA LEU A 237 5.51 -1.58 -6.98
C LEU A 237 7.00 -1.81 -7.24
N ARG A 238 7.88 -1.25 -6.41
CA ARG A 238 9.33 -1.39 -6.51
C ARG A 238 9.90 -1.57 -5.11
N LYS A 239 10.82 -2.53 -4.93
CA LYS A 239 11.40 -2.85 -3.62
C LYS A 239 12.48 -1.87 -3.16
N HIS A 240 13.11 -1.17 -4.10
CA HIS A 240 14.24 -0.29 -3.82
C HIS A 240 14.09 1.04 -4.54
N ALA A 241 14.69 2.07 -3.93
CA ALA A 241 14.88 3.36 -4.56
C ALA A 241 15.65 3.23 -5.89
N PRO A 242 15.49 4.18 -6.82
CA PRO A 242 16.33 4.26 -8.02
C PRO A 242 17.81 4.24 -7.66
N GLY A 243 18.61 3.42 -8.36
CA GLY A 243 20.01 3.18 -7.99
C GLY A 243 20.93 4.40 -8.13
N ASP A 244 20.50 5.42 -8.87
CA ASP A 244 21.17 6.72 -9.02
C ASP A 244 20.64 7.79 -8.04
N SER A 245 19.67 7.45 -7.18
CA SER A 245 19.18 8.35 -6.14
C SER A 245 20.17 8.45 -4.97
N GLU A 246 20.60 9.66 -4.65
CA GLU A 246 21.50 9.94 -3.53
C GLU A 246 20.76 9.96 -2.18
N HIS A 247 19.45 10.24 -2.21
CA HIS A 247 18.61 10.24 -1.02
C HIS A 247 17.14 9.99 -1.36
N ASN A 248 16.48 9.16 -0.55
CA ASN A 248 15.05 8.89 -0.67
C ASN A 248 14.25 9.57 0.44
N PHE A 249 13.19 10.28 0.07
CA PHE A 249 12.26 10.91 1.00
C PHE A 249 10.91 10.20 1.00
N ASN A 250 10.43 9.84 2.18
CA ASN A 250 9.13 9.21 2.36
C ASN A 250 8.00 10.25 2.38
N ALA A 251 7.20 10.28 1.31
CA ALA A 251 5.95 11.04 1.23
C ALA A 251 4.73 10.22 1.66
N GLY A 252 4.91 8.98 2.14
CA GLY A 252 3.88 8.15 2.75
C GLY A 252 3.29 8.75 4.02
N ILE A 253 4.05 9.57 4.73
CA ILE A 253 3.59 10.24 5.97
C ILE A 253 2.59 11.39 5.71
N LEU A 254 2.55 11.89 4.48
CA LEU A 254 1.68 13.01 4.09
C LEU A 254 0.25 12.52 3.90
N ASN A 255 -0.72 13.38 4.18
CA ASN A 255 -2.11 13.16 3.78
C ASN A 255 -2.34 13.78 2.41
N GLY A 256 -2.95 13.03 1.49
CA GLY A 256 -3.38 13.52 0.18
C GLY A 256 -4.86 13.27 -0.09
N ARG A 257 -5.62 12.86 0.94
CA ARG A 257 -7.08 12.72 0.89
C ARG A 257 -7.69 14.06 1.25
N GLY A 258 -8.76 14.45 0.55
CA GLY A 258 -9.38 15.75 0.78
C GLY A 258 -10.04 16.31 -0.47
N GLY A 259 -10.73 17.45 -0.32
CA GLY A 259 -10.92 18.43 -1.38
C GLY A 259 -11.60 17.93 -2.65
N GLY A 260 -12.45 16.90 -2.55
CA GLY A 260 -13.20 16.36 -3.69
C GLY A 260 -12.38 15.63 -4.76
N ALA A 261 -11.08 15.39 -4.55
CA ALA A 261 -10.24 14.71 -5.52
C ALA A 261 -10.62 13.22 -5.63
N ASP A 262 -10.99 12.77 -6.84
CA ASP A 262 -11.22 11.35 -7.10
C ASP A 262 -9.89 10.60 -7.26
N LEU A 263 -9.33 10.12 -6.15
CA LEU A 263 -8.06 9.38 -6.13
C LEU A 263 -8.07 8.05 -6.92
N LYS A 264 -9.22 7.63 -7.46
CA LYS A 264 -9.27 6.50 -8.40
C LYS A 264 -8.83 6.93 -9.79
N SER A 265 -9.33 8.06 -10.29
CA SER A 265 -9.07 8.58 -11.64
C SER A 265 -7.96 9.63 -11.69
N MET A 266 -7.77 10.40 -10.63
CA MET A 266 -6.75 11.44 -10.51
C MET A 266 -5.42 10.89 -9.98
N ASN A 267 -4.33 11.58 -10.27
CA ASN A 267 -2.98 11.28 -9.76
C ASN A 267 -2.30 12.57 -9.28
N GLY A 268 -1.08 12.51 -8.76
CA GLY A 268 -0.40 13.69 -8.20
C GLY A 268 -0.02 14.77 -9.21
N LEU A 269 -0.26 14.59 -10.52
CA LEU A 269 -0.10 15.65 -11.53
C LEU A 269 -1.27 16.64 -11.51
N TRP A 270 -2.41 16.27 -10.94
CA TRP A 270 -3.59 17.11 -10.86
C TRP A 270 -3.42 18.16 -9.75
N ASP A 271 -3.77 19.42 -10.05
CA ASP A 271 -3.60 20.53 -9.12
C ASP A 271 -4.45 20.34 -7.85
N GLU A 272 -5.60 19.67 -7.94
CA GLU A 272 -6.44 19.31 -6.79
C GLU A 272 -5.71 18.35 -5.83
N VAL A 273 -5.02 17.34 -6.38
CA VAL A 273 -4.24 16.39 -5.57
C VAL A 273 -3.01 17.08 -4.98
N GLN A 274 -2.38 18.01 -5.72
CA GLN A 274 -1.28 18.83 -5.20
C GLN A 274 -1.75 19.74 -4.07
N SER A 275 -2.89 20.40 -4.24
CA SER A 275 -3.50 21.26 -3.20
C SER A 275 -3.78 20.47 -1.93
N ASN A 276 -4.38 19.28 -2.03
CA ASN A 276 -4.62 18.39 -0.89
C ASN A 276 -3.35 17.97 -0.16
N VAL A 277 -2.28 17.66 -0.91
CA VAL A 277 -1.00 17.28 -0.31
C VAL A 277 -0.33 18.49 0.33
N ALA A 278 -0.39 19.66 -0.32
CA ALA A 278 0.17 20.89 0.21
C ALA A 278 -0.53 21.32 1.50
N SER A 279 -1.86 21.21 1.56
CA SER A 279 -2.67 21.59 2.73
C SER A 279 -2.54 20.63 3.91
N CYS A 280 -1.86 19.49 3.74
CA CYS A 280 -1.51 18.64 4.86
C CYS A 280 -0.64 19.42 5.87
N GLY A 281 -1.03 19.46 7.14
CA GLY A 281 -0.30 20.20 8.18
C GLY A 281 1.17 19.78 8.36
N LEU A 282 1.56 18.59 7.86
CA LEU A 282 2.95 18.14 7.85
C LEU A 282 3.76 18.65 6.65
N PHE A 283 3.10 19.06 5.57
CA PHE A 283 3.76 19.35 4.31
C PHE A 283 4.73 20.54 4.38
N PRO A 284 4.40 21.71 4.99
CA PRO A 284 5.34 22.83 5.11
C PRO A 284 6.66 22.43 5.79
N ARG A 285 6.56 21.53 6.78
CA ARG A 285 7.71 21.04 7.51
C ARG A 285 8.50 20.00 6.72
N TRP A 286 7.79 19.07 6.09
CA TRP A 286 8.38 18.06 5.23
C TRP A 286 9.17 18.70 4.08
N ILE A 287 8.59 19.69 3.40
CA ILE A 287 9.27 20.38 2.30
C ILE A 287 10.48 21.19 2.77
N SER A 288 10.41 21.81 3.96
CA SER A 288 11.56 22.48 4.58
C SER A 288 12.73 21.52 4.82
N MET A 289 12.43 20.33 5.36
CA MET A 289 13.44 19.28 5.57
C MET A 289 14.05 18.81 4.25
N VAL A 290 13.24 18.58 3.23
CA VAL A 290 13.71 18.17 1.89
C VAL A 290 14.66 19.23 1.31
N CYS A 291 14.22 20.48 1.25
CA CYS A 291 15.03 21.60 0.75
C CYS A 291 16.34 21.75 1.54
N ALA A 292 16.27 21.76 2.88
CA ALA A 292 17.46 21.85 3.73
C ALA A 292 18.44 20.69 3.46
N LYS A 293 17.93 19.47 3.29
CA LYS A 293 18.76 18.28 3.01
C LYS A 293 19.44 18.37 1.65
N VAL A 294 18.69 18.79 0.62
CA VAL A 294 19.20 19.01 -0.75
C VAL A 294 20.28 20.09 -0.74
N GLU A 295 20.03 21.23 -0.09
CA GLU A 295 20.99 22.33 -0.05
C GLU A 295 22.24 21.98 0.76
N HIS A 296 22.08 21.39 1.93
CA HIS A 296 23.19 21.07 2.83
C HIS A 296 24.11 20.00 2.28
N SER A 297 23.54 18.96 1.64
CA SER A 297 24.32 17.82 1.11
C SER A 297 24.67 17.98 -0.38
N ASP A 298 24.35 19.13 -0.98
CA ASP A 298 24.50 19.44 -2.42
C ASP A 298 23.94 18.36 -3.37
N LEU A 299 22.80 17.77 -3.01
CA LEU A 299 22.19 16.66 -3.75
C LEU A 299 21.81 17.09 -5.18
N LYS A 300 22.07 16.20 -6.14
CA LYS A 300 21.76 16.35 -7.58
C LYS A 300 20.66 15.41 -8.04
N CYS A 301 20.51 14.26 -7.37
CA CYS A 301 19.51 13.26 -7.68
C CYS A 301 18.87 12.73 -6.41
N ILE A 302 17.55 12.91 -6.29
CA ILE A 302 16.76 12.43 -5.16
C ILE A 302 15.60 11.57 -5.64
N SER A 303 15.01 10.83 -4.71
CA SER A 303 13.77 10.10 -4.95
C SER A 303 12.74 10.38 -3.87
N ILE A 304 11.48 10.35 -4.24
CA ILE A 304 10.34 10.51 -3.33
C ILE A 304 9.43 9.30 -3.50
N ASN A 305 9.18 8.56 -2.43
CA ASN A 305 8.31 7.39 -2.45
C ASN A 305 7.00 7.63 -1.70
N CYS A 306 5.97 6.88 -2.08
CA CYS A 306 4.82 6.61 -1.23
C CYS A 306 4.40 5.15 -1.47
N THR A 307 3.27 4.70 -0.93
CA THR A 307 2.83 3.30 -1.07
C THR A 307 2.76 2.84 -2.53
N LYS A 308 1.98 3.53 -3.37
CA LYS A 308 1.76 3.15 -4.78
C LYS A 308 2.46 4.06 -5.79
N GLY A 309 3.09 5.14 -5.34
CA GLY A 309 3.80 6.08 -6.21
C GLY A 309 2.92 6.86 -7.20
N ARG A 310 1.62 7.00 -6.91
CA ARG A 310 0.63 7.63 -7.82
C ARG A 310 0.17 9.02 -7.38
N HIS A 311 0.14 9.28 -6.06
CA HIS A 311 -0.47 10.49 -5.49
C HIS A 311 0.59 11.32 -4.76
N ARG A 312 0.81 11.02 -3.48
CA ARG A 312 1.62 11.84 -2.55
C ARG A 312 3.03 12.15 -3.06
N SER A 313 3.77 11.13 -3.49
CA SER A 313 5.14 11.34 -3.99
C SER A 313 5.18 12.14 -5.29
N VAL A 314 4.23 11.91 -6.20
CA VAL A 314 4.08 12.67 -7.46
C VAL A 314 3.74 14.12 -7.15
N ALA A 315 2.71 14.37 -6.33
CA ALA A 315 2.28 15.69 -5.95
C ALA A 315 3.39 16.48 -5.24
N ALA A 316 4.06 15.86 -4.26
CA ALA A 316 5.18 16.48 -3.55
C ALA A 316 6.34 16.85 -4.48
N ALA A 317 6.68 15.99 -5.46
CA ALA A 317 7.72 16.28 -6.44
C ALA A 317 7.34 17.43 -7.39
N GLU A 318 6.09 17.48 -7.82
CA GLU A 318 5.60 18.56 -8.68
C GLU A 318 5.56 19.90 -7.94
N ILE A 319 5.14 19.93 -6.67
CA ILE A 319 5.20 21.13 -5.82
C ILE A 319 6.65 21.56 -5.60
N LEU A 320 7.55 20.61 -5.30
CA LEU A 320 8.98 20.85 -5.13
C LEU A 320 9.58 21.53 -6.37
N LYS A 321 9.26 21.02 -7.57
CA LYS A 321 9.69 21.59 -8.86
C LYS A 321 9.08 22.98 -9.09
N LYS A 322 7.75 23.11 -9.00
CA LYS A 322 7.02 24.36 -9.30
C LYS A 322 7.49 25.50 -8.40
N THR A 323 7.63 25.25 -7.09
CA THR A 323 7.86 26.30 -6.09
C THR A 323 9.34 26.54 -5.82
N TYR A 324 10.14 25.48 -5.63
CA TYR A 324 11.49 25.57 -5.07
C TYR A 324 12.59 25.37 -6.11
N TYR A 325 12.45 24.37 -6.99
CA TYR A 325 13.47 23.99 -7.96
C TYR A 325 12.91 23.99 -9.40
N PRO A 326 12.66 25.16 -10.01
CA PRO A 326 12.03 25.25 -11.33
C PRO A 326 12.86 24.64 -12.46
N GLN A 327 14.17 24.47 -12.28
CA GLN A 327 15.06 23.77 -13.23
C GLN A 327 15.15 22.26 -12.98
N ALA A 328 14.37 21.73 -12.03
CA ALA A 328 14.34 20.30 -11.76
C ALA A 328 13.68 19.50 -12.89
N THR A 329 14.23 18.31 -13.13
CA THR A 329 13.64 17.29 -13.99
C THR A 329 12.98 16.25 -13.10
N VAL A 330 11.66 16.06 -13.25
CA VAL A 330 10.91 15.06 -12.49
C VAL A 330 10.62 13.86 -13.40
N LYS A 331 10.88 12.64 -12.89
CA LYS A 331 10.62 11.37 -13.57
C LYS A 331 9.73 10.50 -12.70
N HIS A 332 8.51 10.27 -13.16
CA HIS A 332 7.57 9.41 -12.45
C HIS A 332 7.70 7.96 -12.92
N LEU A 333 8.14 7.08 -12.02
CA LEU A 333 8.47 5.69 -12.36
C LEU A 333 7.28 4.72 -12.25
N THR A 334 6.13 5.21 -11.79
CA THR A 334 4.97 4.39 -11.42
C THR A 334 3.64 4.93 -11.93
N ILE A 335 3.62 6.07 -12.62
CA ILE A 335 2.44 6.54 -13.36
C ILE A 335 2.76 6.40 -14.84
N TYR A 336 1.93 5.61 -15.54
CA TYR A 336 1.98 5.38 -16.98
C TYR A 336 0.74 6.01 -17.61
#